data_AF-A0A3B0WRS1-F1
#
_entry.id   AF-A0A3B0WRS1-F1
#
_cell.length_a   1.000
_cell.length_b   1.000
_cell.length_c   1.000
_cell.angle_alpha   90.00
_cell.angle_beta   90.00
_cell.angle_gamma   90.00
#
_symmetry.space_group_name_H-M   'P 1'
#
loop_
_entity.id
_entity.type
_entity.pdbx_description
1 polymer ?
#
loop_
_entity_poly.entity_id
_entity_poly.type
_entity_poly.pdbx_seq_one_letter_code
_entity_poly.pdbx_strand_id
1 'polypeptide(L)' 'MTKVKYTLEEAKKLKGKTDWEKLDGMTDEEVHQAALDDPDTQPLTKERLDEFTPVIHKGGGVYGHDKNKSTK' A
#
# COMPACT_ATOMS: atom_id res chain seq x y z
N MET A 1 -26.53 -11.06 -13.16
CA MET A 1 -25.06 -11.10 -13.22
C MET A 1 -24.61 -12.54 -13.44
N THR A 2 -23.86 -12.81 -14.50
CA THR A 2 -23.38 -14.16 -14.80
C THR A 2 -21.99 -14.34 -14.20
N LYS A 3 -21.80 -15.33 -13.32
CA LYS A 3 -20.48 -15.63 -12.76
C LYS A 3 -19.69 -16.49 -13.75
N VAL A 4 -18.52 -16.03 -14.16
CA VAL A 4 -17.58 -16.78 -15.01
C VAL A 4 -16.49 -17.37 -14.11
N LYS A 5 -16.12 -18.63 -14.32
CA LYS A 5 -15.02 -19.30 -13.59
C LYS A 5 -13.76 -19.26 -14.45
N TYR A 6 -12.64 -18.98 -13.81
CA TYR A 6 -11.31 -19.02 -14.42
C TYR A 6 -10.42 -19.98 -13.63
N THR A 7 -9.53 -20.67 -14.33
CA THR A 7 -8.39 -21.34 -13.68
C THR A 7 -7.33 -20.30 -13.29
N LEU A 8 -6.44 -20.64 -12.35
CA LEU A 8 -5.37 -19.75 -11.90
C LEU A 8 -4.43 -19.34 -13.05
N GLU A 9 -4.15 -20.26 -13.97
CA GLU A 9 -3.31 -20.01 -15.16
C GLU A 9 -3.99 -19.09 -16.19
N GLU A 10 -5.31 -19.14 -16.31
CA GLU A 10 -6.07 -18.21 -17.14
C GLU A 10 -6.16 -16.83 -16.50
N ALA A 11 -6.40 -16.75 -15.19
CA ALA A 11 -6.49 -15.49 -14.46
C ALA A 11 -5.18 -14.68 -14.53
N LYS A 12 -4.02 -15.34 -14.41
CA LYS A 12 -2.70 -14.71 -14.56
C LYS A 12 -2.48 -14.04 -15.91
N LYS A 13 -3.12 -14.53 -16.97
CA LYS A 13 -3.01 -13.99 -18.33
C LYS A 13 -3.94 -12.79 -18.59
N LEU A 14 -4.90 -12.55 -17.70
CA LEU A 14 -5.80 -11.41 -17.84
C LEU A 14 -5.05 -10.12 -17.54
N LYS A 15 -5.16 -9.16 -18.45
CA LYS A 15 -4.63 -7.82 -18.23
C LYS A 15 -5.47 -7.13 -17.14
N GLY A 16 -4.80 -6.60 -16.12
CA GLY A 16 -5.45 -5.75 -15.12
C GLY A 16 -6.05 -4.51 -15.77
N LYS A 17 -7.08 -3.93 -15.12
CA LYS A 17 -7.69 -2.67 -15.56
C LYS A 17 -6.95 -1.43 -15.02
N THR A 18 -6.00 -1.63 -14.11
CA THR A 18 -5.24 -0.57 -13.47
C THR A 18 -4.36 0.14 -14.49
N ASP A 19 -4.47 1.46 -14.52
CA ASP A 19 -3.59 2.34 -15.28
C ASP A 19 -2.32 2.61 -14.46
N TRP A 20 -1.27 1.86 -14.77
CA TRP A 20 0.00 1.92 -14.04
C TRP A 20 0.83 3.16 -14.37
N GLU A 21 0.71 3.71 -15.59
CA GLU A 21 1.44 4.92 -15.99
C GLU A 21 0.92 6.13 -15.23
N LYS A 22 -0.41 6.23 -15.08
CA LYS A 22 -1.02 7.28 -14.26
C LYS A 22 -0.58 7.17 -12.80
N LEU A 23 -0.57 5.96 -12.24
CA LEU A 23 -0.26 5.74 -10.84
C LEU A 23 1.22 6.07 -10.52
N ASP A 24 2.13 5.74 -11.42
CA ASP A 24 3.57 6.05 -11.29
C ASP A 24 3.86 7.56 -11.31
N GLY A 25 3.00 8.36 -11.94
CA GLY A 25 3.13 9.81 -12.03
C GLY A 25 2.49 10.61 -10.88
N MET A 26 1.76 9.96 -9.96
CA MET A 26 1.09 10.65 -8.85
C MET A 26 2.07 11.08 -7.76
N THR A 27 1.81 12.24 -7.14
CA THR A 27 2.57 12.66 -5.95
C THR A 27 2.09 11.94 -4.70
N ASP A 28 2.92 11.92 -3.65
CA ASP A 28 2.56 11.33 -2.36
C ASP A 28 1.31 11.99 -1.76
N GLU A 29 1.13 13.30 -1.94
CA GLU A 29 -0.07 14.01 -1.48
C GLU A 29 -1.32 13.56 -2.23
N GLU A 30 -1.23 13.38 -3.55
CA GLU A 30 -2.36 12.92 -4.37
C GLU A 30 -2.76 11.49 -4.00
N VAL A 31 -1.78 10.61 -3.80
CA VAL A 31 -2.00 9.24 -3.31
C VAL A 31 -2.64 9.26 -1.92
N HIS A 32 -2.17 10.13 -1.02
CA HIS A 32 -2.72 10.25 0.32
C HIS A 32 -4.17 10.74 0.32
N GLN A 33 -4.51 11.72 -0.50
CA GLN A 33 -5.90 12.16 -0.66
C GLN A 33 -6.79 11.07 -1.25
N ALA A 34 -6.32 10.37 -2.28
CA ALA A 34 -7.06 9.24 -2.85
C ALA A 34 -7.35 8.14 -1.81
N ALA A 35 -6.39 7.86 -0.92
CA ALA A 35 -6.56 6.91 0.18
C ALA A 35 -7.54 7.42 1.27
N LEU A 36 -7.64 8.74 1.50
CA LEU A 36 -8.62 9.32 2.42
C LEU A 36 -10.04 9.29 1.85
N ASP A 37 -10.17 9.49 0.55
CA ASP A 37 -11.46 9.47 -0.16
C ASP A 37 -12.06 8.05 -0.26
N ASP A 38 -11.22 7.01 -0.21
CA ASP A 38 -11.64 5.61 -0.27
C ASP A 38 -11.81 4.99 1.13
N PRO A 39 -13.04 4.60 1.54
CA PRO A 39 -13.28 4.02 2.86
C PRO A 39 -12.52 2.73 3.14
N ASP A 40 -12.12 1.96 2.12
CA ASP A 40 -11.46 0.65 2.31
C ASP A 40 -9.94 0.74 2.46
N THR A 41 -9.35 1.88 2.09
CA THR A 41 -7.89 2.09 1.99
C THR A 41 -7.42 3.29 2.81
N GLN A 42 -8.17 3.66 3.84
CA GLN A 42 -7.80 4.75 4.74
C GLN A 42 -6.38 4.60 5.32
N PRO A 43 -5.56 5.66 5.28
CA PRO A 43 -4.22 5.63 5.85
C PRO A 43 -4.26 5.55 7.38
N LEU A 44 -3.30 4.83 7.97
CA LEU A 44 -3.16 4.74 9.42
C LEU A 44 -2.76 6.08 10.03
N THR A 45 -3.38 6.45 11.14
CA THR A 45 -2.89 7.58 11.94
C THR A 45 -1.61 7.20 12.68
N LYS A 46 -0.78 8.20 12.99
CA LYS A 46 0.50 8.00 13.69
C LYS A 46 0.34 7.29 15.04
N GLU A 47 -0.70 7.62 15.78
CA GLU A 47 -1.04 7.00 17.06
C GLU A 47 -1.35 5.52 16.91
N ARG A 48 -2.17 5.17 15.91
CA ARG A 48 -2.55 3.78 15.62
C ARG A 48 -1.36 3.00 15.13
N LEU A 49 -0.47 3.61 14.34
CA LEU A 49 0.76 2.97 13.89
C LEU A 49 1.73 2.67 15.05
N ASP A 50 1.82 3.56 16.04
CA ASP A 50 2.66 3.38 17.23
C ASP A 50 2.20 2.22 18.14
N GLU A 51 0.95 1.76 18.02
CA GLU A 51 0.45 0.58 18.73
C GLU A 51 1.03 -0.74 18.16
N PHE A 52 1.52 -0.75 16.92
CA PHE A 52 2.04 -1.96 16.29
C PHE A 52 3.47 -2.24 16.73
N THR A 53 3.75 -3.49 17.10
CA THR A 53 5.12 -3.94 17.37
C THR A 53 5.83 -4.28 16.06
N PRO A 54 6.95 -3.61 15.71
CA PRO A 54 7.66 -3.91 14.48
C PRO A 54 8.27 -5.32 14.52
N VAL A 55 8.13 -6.07 13.43
CA VAL A 55 8.79 -7.36 13.26
C VAL A 55 10.23 -7.11 12.80
N ILE A 56 11.21 -7.47 13.64
CA ILE A 56 12.63 -7.37 13.29
C ILE A 56 13.04 -8.64 12.54
N HIS A 57 13.29 -8.54 11.23
CA HIS A 57 13.84 -9.64 10.45
C HIS A 57 15.37 -9.75 10.70
N LYS A 58 15.87 -10.98 10.92
CA LYS A 58 17.32 -11.24 11.03
C LYS A 58 17.98 -11.06 9.67
N GLY A 59 18.37 -9.82 9.35
CA GLY A 59 18.90 -9.43 8.05
C GLY A 59 19.04 -7.93 7.79
N GLY A 60 18.68 -7.06 8.76
CA GLY A 60 19.11 -5.65 8.72
C GLY A 60 18.15 -4.69 8.01
N GLY A 61 16.88 -4.69 8.40
CA GLY A 61 15.97 -3.58 8.09
C GLY A 61 14.82 -3.56 9.08
N VAL A 62 14.81 -2.55 9.95
CA VAL A 62 13.62 -2.23 10.74
C VAL A 62 12.74 -1.37 9.84
N TYR A 63 11.66 -1.93 9.28
CA TYR A 63 10.61 -1.10 8.68
C TYR A 63 9.73 -0.61 9.83
N GLY A 64 10.08 0.56 10.35
CA GLY A 64 9.39 1.23 11.42
C GLY A 64 9.97 2.63 11.57
N HIS A 65 9.10 3.63 11.66
CA HIS A 65 9.46 5.04 11.82
C HIS A 65 10.58 5.21 12.85
N ASP A 66 11.77 5.55 12.37
CA ASP A 66 12.89 5.89 13.22
C ASP A 66 12.61 7.28 13.81
N LYS A 67 12.09 7.32 15.05
CA LYS A 67 11.83 8.57 15.79
C LYS A 67 13.11 9.40 16.04
N ASN A 68 14.29 8.85 15.70
CA ASN A 68 15.59 9.50 15.78
C ASN A 68 16.20 9.90 14.41
N LYS A 69 15.48 9.80 13.29
CA LYS A 69 15.89 10.56 12.07
C LYS A 69 15.38 12.01 12.14
N SER A 70 15.77 12.69 13.21
CA SER A 70 15.79 14.14 13.29
C SER A 70 17.22 14.59 13.07
N THR A 71 17.42 15.55 12.15
CA THR A 71 18.69 16.21 11.79
C THR A 71 19.69 15.30 11.06
N LYS A 72 20.26 15.66 9.90
CA LYS A 72 20.66 16.96 9.36
C LYS A 72 20.83 16.84 7.84
#